data_AF-A0A965C9A2-F1
#
_entry.id   AF-A0A965C9A2-F1
#
_cell.length_a   1.000
_cell.length_b   1.000
_cell.length_c   1.000
_cell.angle_alpha   90.00
_cell.angle_beta   90.00
_cell.angle_gamma   90.00
#
_symmetry.space_group_name_H-M   'P 1'
#
loop_
_entity.id
_entity.type
_entity.pdbx_description
1 polymer ?
#
loop_
_entity_poly.entity_id
_entity_poly.type
_entity_poly.pdbx_seq_one_letter_code
_entity_poly.pdbx_strand_id
1 'polypeptide(L)'
;MAYLGNGPGVASQRTTTTVVATSGQTTFTPTSGYSLGYLDVFLNGVKLVNGSDYTASNGTTVVLVSGVQAGDSVELVAYTPRGLSDGYTKTEADLRFPVLDGTGKVASQQLPSYVDDVLEYNNYAALPATGESGKIYITLNNNKVYRWSGSVYVEIVATPGSTDSVTEGSTNLYYTNARARSSLSFTAGSGAYNSSTGVITIPTNTNQLTNGSNYITLTSLSATTASGVSYNNTTGVISLSSIPNNSLANSSITINGTSVSLGGSTTIAGGVTSVNTLTGAVTLTTANITENTNLYYTDARVATKLGTTSIDALSDVDTTTSAPTNSQALVWNSTSSKWVPGTVSATGGGSNAAFYLNDTTITTNYTIPNGQNAMTAGPITVVNNVVVTIPDGSTWTVV
;
A
#
# COMPACT_ATOMS: atom_id res chain seq x y z
N MET A 1 35.25 91.61 44.52
CA MET A 1 36.47 92.02 43.82
C MET A 1 37.63 91.96 44.79
N ALA A 2 38.69 91.20 44.49
CA ALA A 2 39.93 91.25 45.26
C ALA A 2 40.80 92.39 44.72
N TYR A 3 41.24 93.27 45.63
CA TYR A 3 42.18 94.35 45.35
C TYR A 3 43.57 93.75 45.07
N LEU A 4 44.08 93.97 43.86
CA LEU A 4 45.45 93.64 43.45
C LEU A 4 46.32 94.87 43.65
N GLY A 5 46.95 94.98 44.83
CA GLY A 5 47.94 96.01 45.12
C GLY A 5 48.76 95.65 46.36
N ASN A 6 50.08 95.82 46.26
CA ASN A 6 51.04 95.52 47.33
C ASN A 6 50.76 96.38 48.58
N GLY A 7 50.72 95.75 49.76
CA GLY A 7 50.55 96.43 51.04
C GLY A 7 51.71 97.42 51.36
N PRO A 8 51.45 98.49 52.11
CA PRO A 8 52.30 99.70 52.19
C PRO A 8 53.61 99.54 53.01
N GLY A 9 54.06 98.32 53.30
CA GLY A 9 55.19 98.07 54.22
C GLY A 9 56.49 97.59 53.59
N VAL A 10 56.61 97.52 52.26
CA VAL A 10 57.68 96.74 51.62
C VAL A 10 58.46 97.50 50.54
N ALA A 11 59.17 98.55 50.96
CA ALA A 11 60.21 99.21 50.17
C ALA A 11 61.60 98.64 50.50
N SER A 12 62.52 98.63 49.51
CA SER A 12 63.94 98.38 49.77
C SER A 12 64.49 99.43 50.73
N GLN A 13 65.17 99.00 51.80
CA GLN A 13 65.71 99.90 52.83
C GLN A 13 67.16 100.27 52.53
N ARG A 14 67.50 101.54 52.78
CA ARG A 14 68.87 102.10 52.75
C ARG A 14 69.23 102.56 54.15
N THR A 15 70.36 102.08 54.69
CA THR A 15 70.87 102.48 56.00
C THR A 15 72.22 103.17 55.83
N THR A 16 72.45 104.29 56.52
CA THR A 16 73.71 105.06 56.45
C THR A 16 74.31 105.25 57.84
N THR A 17 75.63 105.11 57.94
CA THR A 17 76.41 105.24 59.18
C THR A 17 77.60 106.14 58.96
N THR A 18 77.76 107.18 59.76
CA THR A 18 78.86 108.15 59.64
C THR A 18 79.68 108.17 60.93
N VAL A 19 81.00 108.10 60.82
CA VAL A 19 81.94 108.02 61.95
C VAL A 19 83.06 109.03 61.74
N VAL A 20 83.43 109.78 62.79
CA VAL A 20 84.66 110.59 62.80
C VAL A 20 85.80 109.73 63.32
N ALA A 21 86.84 109.57 62.52
CA ALA A 21 87.92 108.65 62.78
C ALA A 21 88.92 109.19 63.80
N THR A 22 89.56 108.26 64.51
CA THR A 22 90.74 108.55 65.35
C THR A 22 92.02 108.25 64.56
N SER A 23 93.15 108.83 65.00
CA SER A 23 94.42 108.72 64.28
C SER A 23 94.83 107.27 64.06
N GLY A 24 95.01 106.87 62.81
CA GLY A 24 95.45 105.54 62.41
C GLY A 24 94.35 104.48 62.40
N GLN A 25 93.08 104.85 62.62
CA GLN A 25 91.98 103.89 62.58
C GLN A 25 91.77 103.33 61.16
N THR A 26 91.56 102.02 61.04
CA THR A 26 91.32 101.34 59.75
C THR A 26 90.00 100.60 59.69
N THR A 27 89.40 100.23 60.82
CA THR A 27 88.19 99.39 60.85
C THR A 27 86.96 100.19 61.28
N PHE A 28 85.88 100.07 60.50
CA PHE A 28 84.60 100.73 60.72
C PHE A 28 83.45 99.72 60.57
N THR A 29 82.37 99.93 61.33
CA THR A 29 81.23 98.99 61.40
C THR A 29 79.95 99.71 61.01
N PRO A 30 79.34 99.40 59.84
CA PRO A 30 78.02 99.89 59.48
C PRO A 30 76.96 99.48 60.52
N THR A 31 76.03 100.39 60.82
CA THR A 31 74.87 100.12 61.66
C THR A 31 74.01 99.05 61.01
N SER A 32 73.75 97.96 61.75
CA SER A 32 72.98 96.79 61.30
C SER A 32 73.62 95.95 60.18
N GLY A 33 74.89 96.18 59.84
CA GLY A 33 75.61 95.44 58.82
C GLY A 33 75.13 95.73 57.38
N TYR A 34 75.48 94.84 56.44
CA TYR A 34 75.15 94.95 55.03
C TYR A 34 75.02 93.58 54.37
N SER A 35 74.20 93.48 53.31
CA SER A 35 74.23 92.31 52.42
C SER A 35 75.47 92.38 51.53
N LEU A 36 76.20 91.27 51.38
CA LEU A 36 77.43 91.23 50.57
C LEU A 36 77.18 91.77 49.15
N GLY A 37 78.04 92.68 48.70
CA GLY A 37 77.92 93.36 47.40
C GLY A 37 76.97 94.56 47.38
N TYR A 38 76.29 94.88 48.49
CA TYR A 38 75.34 95.98 48.60
C TYR A 38 75.77 97.01 49.67
N LEU A 39 77.02 97.48 49.60
CA LEU A 39 77.61 98.50 50.49
C LEU A 39 78.52 99.48 49.73
N ASP A 40 78.34 100.78 49.97
CA ASP A 40 79.24 101.85 49.52
C ASP A 40 79.91 102.57 50.71
N VAL A 41 81.18 103.00 50.55
CA VAL A 41 81.98 103.64 51.63
C VAL A 41 82.64 104.92 51.11
N PHE A 42 82.65 105.98 51.92
CA PHE A 42 83.19 107.30 51.59
C PHE A 42 84.11 107.82 52.70
N LEU A 43 85.20 108.52 52.34
CA LEU A 43 86.12 109.21 53.26
C LEU A 43 86.17 110.70 52.90
N ASN A 44 85.80 111.58 53.84
CA ASN A 44 85.67 113.03 53.63
C ASN A 44 84.88 113.39 52.36
N GLY A 45 83.86 112.58 52.03
CA GLY A 45 83.02 112.74 50.85
C GLY A 45 83.51 112.08 49.56
N VAL A 46 84.73 111.52 49.54
CA VAL A 46 85.26 110.79 48.38
C VAL A 46 84.88 109.31 48.49
N LYS A 47 84.24 108.76 47.46
CA LYS A 47 83.90 107.33 47.40
C LYS A 47 85.16 106.50 47.31
N LEU A 48 85.29 105.54 48.21
CA LEU A 48 86.36 104.55 48.22
C LEU A 48 85.94 103.33 47.39
N VAL A 49 86.91 102.56 46.90
CA VAL A 49 86.68 101.38 46.07
C VAL A 49 86.91 100.10 46.88
N ASN A 50 85.91 99.20 46.93
CA ASN A 50 86.03 97.90 47.59
C ASN A 50 87.05 97.01 46.85
N GLY A 51 87.97 96.41 47.59
CA GLY A 51 89.09 95.61 47.10
C GLY A 51 90.37 96.41 46.83
N SER A 52 90.30 97.75 46.75
CA SER A 52 91.47 98.61 46.55
C SER A 52 91.75 99.51 47.76
N ASP A 53 90.75 100.28 48.19
CA ASP A 53 90.89 101.27 49.27
C ASP A 53 90.35 100.75 50.59
N TYR A 54 89.37 99.83 50.53
CA TYR A 54 88.83 99.11 51.68
C TYR A 54 88.42 97.69 51.31
N THR A 55 88.25 96.82 52.31
CA THR A 55 87.68 95.47 52.16
C THR A 55 86.40 95.34 52.97
N ALA A 56 85.34 94.85 52.32
CA ALA A 56 84.04 94.57 52.93
C ALA A 56 83.52 93.19 52.43
N SER A 57 83.81 92.13 53.19
CA SER A 57 83.61 90.73 52.77
C SER A 57 82.76 89.88 53.72
N ASN A 58 82.37 90.41 54.88
CA ASN A 58 81.71 89.64 55.94
C ASN A 58 80.29 90.11 56.28
N GLY A 59 79.82 91.19 55.63
CA GLY A 59 78.49 91.74 55.87
C GLY A 59 78.36 92.55 57.17
N THR A 60 79.43 92.79 57.93
CA THR A 60 79.37 93.45 59.24
C THR A 60 80.42 94.52 59.46
N THR A 61 81.64 94.37 58.97
CA THR A 61 82.72 95.36 59.11
C THR A 61 83.35 95.72 57.77
N VAL A 62 83.99 96.89 57.77
CA VAL A 62 84.76 97.47 56.66
C VAL A 62 86.14 97.80 57.19
N VAL A 63 87.18 97.38 56.47
CA VAL A 63 88.57 97.67 56.83
C VAL A 63 89.25 98.44 55.71
N LEU A 64 89.68 99.67 55.96
CA LEU A 64 90.45 100.50 55.03
C LEU A 64 91.90 100.01 54.99
N VAL A 65 92.52 100.11 53.81
CA VAL A 65 93.89 99.65 53.57
C VAL A 65 94.92 100.56 54.24
N SER A 66 94.65 101.87 54.34
CA SER A 66 95.48 102.82 55.07
C SER A 66 94.72 103.40 56.27
N GLY A 67 95.44 103.62 57.37
CA GLY A 67 94.90 104.32 58.54
C GLY A 67 94.57 105.77 58.19
N VAL A 68 93.39 106.22 58.63
CA VAL A 68 92.94 107.61 58.38
C VAL A 68 93.39 108.54 59.52
N GLN A 69 93.42 109.85 59.27
CA GLN A 69 93.89 110.80 60.26
C GLN A 69 92.79 111.10 61.29
N ALA A 70 93.18 111.54 62.49
CA ALA A 70 92.21 111.95 63.49
C ALA A 70 91.39 113.14 62.98
N GLY A 71 90.06 113.02 63.01
CA GLY A 71 89.13 114.05 62.55
C GLY A 71 88.56 113.83 61.15
N ASP A 72 89.07 112.86 60.38
CA ASP A 72 88.46 112.49 59.10
C ASP A 72 87.07 111.85 59.28
N SER A 73 86.14 112.08 58.36
CA SER A 73 84.79 111.51 58.39
C SER A 73 84.66 110.34 57.41
N VAL A 74 84.22 109.18 57.91
CA VAL A 74 83.93 107.97 57.11
C VAL A 74 82.42 107.69 57.12
N GLU A 75 81.81 107.60 55.95
CA GLU A 75 80.39 107.29 55.77
C GLU A 75 80.20 105.94 55.06
N LEU A 76 79.29 105.09 55.56
CA LEU A 76 79.01 103.75 55.05
C LEU A 76 77.51 103.62 54.73
N VAL A 77 77.14 103.13 53.54
CA VAL A 77 75.75 103.08 53.03
C VAL A 77 75.38 101.66 52.55
N ALA A 78 74.39 101.00 53.18
CA ALA A 78 73.99 99.61 52.92
C ALA A 78 72.56 99.44 52.36
N TYR A 79 72.31 98.40 51.53
CA TYR A 79 71.01 98.10 50.88
C TYR A 79 70.54 96.61 51.01
N THR A 80 69.21 96.35 50.93
CA THR A 80 68.58 95.00 51.05
C THR A 80 67.57 94.64 49.90
N PRO A 81 67.71 93.50 49.14
CA PRO A 81 66.83 93.10 48.00
C PRO A 81 65.63 92.11 48.30
N ARG A 82 64.71 91.78 47.32
CA ARG A 82 63.40 91.02 47.45
C ARG A 82 63.14 89.86 46.42
N GLY A 83 62.19 88.90 46.68
CA GLY A 83 61.66 87.83 45.76
C GLY A 83 60.12 87.51 45.84
N LEU A 84 59.50 86.75 44.88
CA LEU A 84 58.03 86.58 44.58
C LEU A 84 57.25 85.50 45.40
N SER A 85 55.91 85.62 45.61
CA SER A 85 55.14 84.91 46.67
C SER A 85 54.08 83.82 46.32
N ASP A 86 53.59 83.59 45.08
CA ASP A 86 52.52 82.57 44.83
C ASP A 86 52.76 81.69 43.57
N GLY A 87 53.41 80.53 43.74
CA GLY A 87 53.54 79.50 42.71
C GLY A 87 53.91 78.13 43.31
N TYR A 88 53.41 77.04 42.72
CA TYR A 88 53.83 75.69 43.09
C TYR A 88 55.19 75.38 42.50
N THR A 89 56.02 74.73 43.29
CA THR A 89 57.27 74.14 42.80
C THR A 89 56.96 73.00 41.84
N LYS A 90 57.89 72.71 40.92
CA LYS A 90 57.77 71.59 39.98
C LYS A 90 57.43 70.26 40.70
N THR A 91 58.04 70.05 41.86
CA THR A 91 57.83 68.85 42.70
C THR A 91 56.39 68.70 43.18
N GLU A 92 55.74 69.80 43.58
CA GLU A 92 54.36 69.77 44.07
C GLU A 92 53.36 69.49 42.94
N ALA A 93 53.65 69.96 41.73
CA ALA A 93 52.85 69.65 40.54
C ALA A 93 53.01 68.18 40.12
N ASP A 94 54.24 67.66 40.13
CA ASP A 94 54.56 66.29 39.72
C ASP A 94 53.91 65.23 40.64
N LEU A 95 53.60 65.56 41.90
CA LEU A 95 52.88 64.66 42.82
C LEU A 95 51.36 64.60 42.58
N ARG A 96 50.79 65.60 41.91
CA ARG A 96 49.34 65.77 41.82
C ARG A 96 48.74 65.22 40.52
N PHE A 97 49.54 65.05 39.48
CA PHE A 97 49.09 64.59 38.16
C PHE A 97 49.80 63.27 37.78
N PRO A 98 49.10 62.29 37.18
CA PRO A 98 49.74 61.09 36.65
C PRO A 98 50.81 61.47 35.63
N VAL A 99 51.98 60.86 35.75
CA VAL A 99 53.12 61.14 34.87
C VAL A 99 53.11 60.09 33.78
N LEU A 100 53.19 60.53 32.52
CA LEU A 100 53.34 59.63 31.39
C LEU A 100 54.79 59.12 31.34
N ASP A 101 54.95 57.83 31.07
CA ASP A 101 56.25 57.25 30.76
C ASP A 101 56.77 57.73 29.40
N GLY A 102 58.00 57.33 29.05
CA GLY A 102 58.65 57.70 27.78
C GLY A 102 57.91 57.20 26.52
N THR A 103 56.80 56.46 26.67
CA THR A 103 55.94 55.98 25.59
C THR A 103 54.55 56.62 25.59
N GLY A 104 54.30 57.60 26.47
CA GLY A 104 53.03 58.32 26.54
C GLY A 104 51.92 57.56 27.28
N LYS A 105 52.26 56.53 28.07
CA LYS A 105 51.31 55.78 28.89
C LYS A 105 51.47 56.14 30.36
N VAL A 106 50.42 55.98 31.16
CA VAL A 106 50.53 56.12 32.63
C VAL A 106 51.48 55.04 33.15
N ALA A 107 52.48 55.43 33.94
CA ALA A 107 53.44 54.48 34.51
C ALA A 107 52.71 53.41 35.33
N SER A 108 53.12 52.13 35.20
CA SER A 108 52.45 50.99 35.86
C SER A 108 52.39 51.09 37.39
N GLN A 109 53.32 51.82 38.00
CA GLN A 109 53.32 52.14 39.44
C GLN A 109 52.14 53.01 39.88
N GLN A 110 51.45 53.66 38.93
CA GLN A 110 50.27 54.48 39.13
C GLN A 110 48.98 53.75 38.72
N LEU A 111 49.05 52.49 38.25
CA LEU A 111 47.88 51.64 37.95
C LEU A 111 47.52 50.75 39.16
N PRO A 112 46.22 50.52 39.46
CA PRO A 112 45.81 49.57 40.49
C PRO A 112 46.32 48.15 40.20
N SER A 113 46.72 47.42 41.23
CA SER A 113 47.31 46.06 41.15
C SER A 113 46.37 44.96 40.61
N TYR A 114 45.14 45.30 40.20
CA TYR A 114 44.14 44.40 39.63
C TYR A 114 44.02 44.51 38.11
N VAL A 115 44.78 45.40 37.49
CA VAL A 115 44.96 45.40 36.04
C VAL A 115 46.04 44.37 35.74
N ASP A 116 45.63 43.10 35.65
CA ASP A 116 46.53 41.97 35.35
C ASP A 116 47.27 42.19 34.02
N ASP A 117 48.59 41.97 34.01
CA ASP A 117 49.39 42.06 32.80
C ASP A 117 49.05 40.91 31.84
N VAL A 118 48.61 41.25 30.63
CA VAL A 118 48.54 40.32 29.49
C VAL A 118 49.93 40.30 28.84
N LEU A 119 50.61 39.16 28.93
CA LEU A 119 51.94 38.97 28.36
C LEU A 119 51.86 38.08 27.12
N GLU A 120 52.36 38.60 26.01
CA GLU A 120 52.36 37.89 24.73
C GLU A 120 53.75 37.33 24.42
N TYR A 121 53.78 36.07 23.97
CA TYR A 121 55.01 35.37 23.61
C TYR A 121 54.84 34.66 22.28
N ASN A 122 55.93 34.48 21.52
CA ASN A 122 55.85 33.89 20.19
C ASN A 122 55.31 32.45 20.20
N ASN A 123 55.62 31.66 21.23
CA ASN A 123 55.17 30.27 21.39
C ASN A 123 55.31 29.80 22.85
N TYR A 124 54.82 28.59 23.15
CA TYR A 124 54.85 28.03 24.51
C TYR A 124 56.26 27.87 25.10
N ALA A 125 57.27 27.56 24.27
CA ALA A 125 58.65 27.41 24.73
C ALA A 125 59.32 28.75 25.08
N ALA A 126 58.76 29.86 24.59
CA ALA A 126 59.22 31.21 24.91
C ALA A 126 58.60 31.78 26.20
N LEU A 127 57.66 31.05 26.83
CA LEU A 127 57.15 31.42 28.15
C LEU A 127 58.27 31.36 29.20
N PRO A 128 58.25 32.23 30.23
CA PRO A 128 59.18 32.13 31.35
C PRO A 128 59.20 30.74 31.98
N ALA A 129 60.35 30.28 32.46
CA ALA A 129 60.45 28.95 33.11
C ALA A 129 59.52 28.84 34.34
N THR A 130 59.33 29.95 35.05
CA THR A 130 58.38 30.08 36.16
C THR A 130 57.43 31.23 35.84
N GLY A 131 56.13 30.94 35.80
CA GLY A 131 55.12 31.97 35.66
C GLY A 131 54.82 32.69 36.98
N GLU A 132 54.19 33.83 36.87
CA GLU A 132 53.61 34.59 37.98
C GLU A 132 52.09 34.39 38.04
N SER A 133 51.57 34.26 39.24
CA SER A 133 50.12 34.23 39.51
C SER A 133 49.50 35.58 39.17
N GLY A 134 48.26 35.59 38.66
CA GLY A 134 47.58 36.82 38.23
C GLY A 134 48.06 37.36 36.88
N LYS A 135 48.87 36.63 36.11
CA LYS A 135 49.18 37.02 34.72
C LYS A 135 48.47 36.14 33.72
N ILE A 136 48.05 36.75 32.62
CA ILE A 136 47.54 36.04 31.45
C ILE A 136 48.65 35.97 30.42
N TYR A 137 48.94 34.76 29.95
CA TYR A 137 49.98 34.52 28.96
C TYR A 137 49.31 34.12 27.65
N ILE A 138 49.63 34.80 26.56
CA ILE A 138 49.12 34.49 25.23
C ILE A 138 50.27 34.02 24.35
N THR A 139 50.13 32.86 23.71
CA THR A 139 51.09 32.40 22.70
C THR A 139 50.59 32.74 21.31
N LEU A 140 51.30 33.63 20.62
CA LEU A 140 50.87 34.23 19.35
C LEU A 140 50.82 33.24 18.19
N ASN A 141 51.63 32.18 18.21
CA ASN A 141 51.66 31.18 17.13
C ASN A 141 50.37 30.35 17.00
N ASN A 142 49.58 30.23 18.06
CA ASN A 142 48.36 29.41 18.09
C ASN A 142 47.19 30.07 18.85
N ASN A 143 47.35 31.33 19.25
CA ASN A 143 46.40 32.12 20.04
C ASN A 143 45.92 31.42 21.32
N LYS A 144 46.74 30.53 21.90
CA LYS A 144 46.39 29.88 23.16
C LYS A 144 46.63 30.82 24.33
N VAL A 145 45.73 30.73 25.31
CA VAL A 145 45.77 31.53 26.54
C VAL A 145 46.11 30.61 27.70
N TYR A 146 47.01 31.06 28.57
CA TYR A 146 47.47 30.31 29.73
C TYR A 146 47.43 31.17 31.00
N ARG A 147 47.30 30.49 32.14
CA ARG A 147 47.52 31.03 33.48
C ARG A 147 48.56 30.20 34.23
N TRP A 148 49.28 30.82 35.15
CA TRP A 148 50.18 30.08 36.04
C TRP A 148 49.41 29.42 37.18
N SER A 149 49.56 28.11 37.38
CA SER A 149 48.89 27.37 38.47
C SER A 149 49.61 27.41 39.81
N GLY A 150 50.81 28.00 39.85
CA GLY A 150 51.76 27.86 40.95
C GLY A 150 52.90 26.87 40.65
N SER A 151 52.76 26.01 39.64
CA SER A 151 53.81 25.06 39.25
C SER A 151 53.93 24.80 37.75
N VAL A 152 52.85 24.98 36.98
CA VAL A 152 52.85 24.82 35.53
C VAL A 152 51.93 25.84 34.87
N TYR A 153 52.16 26.13 33.60
CA TYR A 153 51.18 26.84 32.80
C TYR A 153 50.00 25.92 32.51
N VAL A 154 48.80 26.40 32.85
CA VAL A 154 47.55 25.71 32.55
C VAL A 154 46.84 26.48 31.44
N GLU A 155 46.56 25.80 30.33
CA GLU A 155 45.80 26.35 29.22
C GLU A 155 44.38 26.69 29.69
N ILE A 156 43.94 27.90 29.41
CA ILE A 156 42.54 28.30 29.53
C ILE A 156 41.87 27.90 28.22
N VAL A 157 41.26 26.72 28.23
CA VAL A 157 40.56 26.18 27.07
C VAL A 157 39.22 26.92 26.93
N ALA A 158 39.00 27.54 25.78
CA ALA A 158 37.71 28.15 25.46
C ALA A 158 36.60 27.07 25.47
N THR A 159 35.41 27.42 25.94
CA THR A 159 34.28 26.49 25.84
C THR A 159 33.99 26.22 24.36
N PRO A 160 33.86 24.96 23.94
CA PRO A 160 33.53 24.64 22.56
C PRO A 160 32.16 25.23 22.23
N GLY A 161 32.11 26.11 21.22
CA GLY A 161 30.90 26.86 20.86
C GLY A 161 29.80 26.01 20.20
N SER A 162 30.10 24.77 19.83
CA SER A 162 29.20 23.75 19.29
C SER A 162 29.73 22.37 19.68
N THR A 163 28.85 21.36 19.66
CA THR A 163 29.26 19.95 19.76
C THR A 163 30.20 19.55 18.61
N ASP A 164 30.14 20.23 17.46
CA ASP A 164 31.05 19.98 16.32
C ASP A 164 32.51 20.37 16.63
N SER A 165 32.72 21.27 17.59
CA SER A 165 34.05 21.75 18.00
C SER A 165 34.69 20.90 19.10
N VAL A 166 34.04 19.83 19.53
CA VAL A 166 34.58 18.93 20.55
C VAL A 166 35.09 17.66 19.91
N THR A 167 36.39 17.46 20.02
CA THR A 167 37.01 16.20 19.60
C THR A 167 36.53 15.07 20.50
N GLU A 168 35.81 14.12 19.92
CA GLU A 168 35.41 12.91 20.64
C GLU A 168 36.64 12.04 20.96
N GLY A 169 36.75 11.57 22.20
CA GLY A 169 37.83 10.66 22.61
C GLY A 169 37.44 9.20 22.37
N SER A 170 38.39 8.27 22.38
CA SER A 170 38.12 6.83 22.21
C SER A 170 37.15 6.22 23.24
N THR A 171 36.88 6.93 24.34
CA THR A 171 36.07 6.46 25.49
C THR A 171 34.84 7.34 25.76
N ASN A 172 34.92 8.64 25.52
CA ASN A 172 33.83 9.60 25.72
C ASN A 172 33.39 10.15 24.34
N LEU A 173 32.46 9.44 23.72
CA LEU A 173 31.72 9.87 22.54
C LEU A 173 30.39 10.51 22.99
N TYR A 174 29.85 11.47 22.24
CA TYR A 174 28.53 12.05 22.50
C TYR A 174 27.40 11.02 22.38
N TYR A 175 27.59 10.03 21.52
CA TYR A 175 26.84 8.79 21.47
C TYR A 175 27.79 7.66 21.08
N THR A 176 27.70 6.51 21.74
CA THR A 176 28.49 5.34 21.31
C THR A 176 27.66 4.49 20.38
N ASN A 177 28.28 3.93 19.33
CA ASN A 177 27.64 2.90 18.51
C ASN A 177 27.05 1.82 19.41
N ALA A 178 27.72 1.41 20.49
CA ALA A 178 27.18 0.46 21.46
C ALA A 178 25.86 0.92 22.14
N ARG A 179 25.75 2.18 22.58
CA ARG A 179 24.51 2.70 23.20
C ARG A 179 23.39 2.88 22.18
N ALA A 180 23.70 3.42 20.99
CA ALA A 180 22.74 3.53 19.89
C ALA A 180 22.27 2.15 19.41
N ARG A 181 23.15 1.16 19.48
CA ARG A 181 22.84 -0.23 19.17
C ARG A 181 22.01 -0.91 20.26
N SER A 182 22.19 -0.54 21.52
CA SER A 182 21.44 -1.11 22.65
C SER A 182 20.01 -0.56 22.78
N SER A 183 19.69 0.57 22.14
CA SER A 183 18.32 1.12 22.15
C SER A 183 17.39 0.45 21.13
N LEU A 184 17.95 -0.29 20.15
CA LEU A 184 17.19 -1.08 19.19
C LEU A 184 16.75 -2.40 19.84
N SER A 185 15.45 -2.58 20.04
CA SER A 185 14.85 -3.78 20.63
C SER A 185 13.84 -4.40 19.66
N PHE A 186 13.99 -5.69 19.38
CA PHE A 186 13.02 -6.49 18.63
C PHE A 186 12.52 -7.62 19.52
N THR A 187 11.20 -7.69 19.73
CA THR A 187 10.56 -8.75 20.54
C THR A 187 10.52 -10.11 19.83
N ALA A 188 10.76 -10.16 18.52
CA ALA A 188 10.76 -11.40 17.74
C ALA A 188 12.15 -12.06 17.73
N GLY A 189 12.23 -13.27 18.30
CA GLY A 189 13.44 -13.99 18.70
C GLY A 189 14.49 -14.37 17.64
N SER A 190 14.40 -13.87 16.40
CA SER A 190 15.37 -14.05 15.32
C SER A 190 15.21 -13.05 14.17
N GLY A 191 14.40 -11.99 14.33
CA GLY A 191 14.53 -10.77 13.53
C GLY A 191 15.85 -10.13 13.90
N ALA A 192 16.94 -10.66 13.35
CA ALA A 192 18.27 -10.59 13.93
C ALA A 192 18.88 -9.22 13.66
N TYR A 193 18.54 -8.29 14.51
CA TYR A 193 19.39 -7.17 14.78
C TYR A 193 20.64 -7.65 15.52
N ASN A 194 21.81 -7.55 14.88
CA ASN A 194 23.08 -7.93 15.48
C ASN A 194 23.69 -6.72 16.22
N SER A 195 23.70 -6.75 17.55
CA SER A 195 24.21 -5.65 18.39
C SER A 195 25.73 -5.41 18.29
N SER A 196 26.49 -6.38 17.78
CA SER A 196 27.94 -6.27 17.54
C SER A 196 28.28 -5.68 16.17
N THR A 197 27.42 -5.82 15.16
CA THR A 197 27.67 -5.33 13.79
C THR A 197 26.70 -4.23 13.33
N GLY A 198 25.56 -4.07 13.99
CA GLY A 198 24.50 -3.10 13.64
C GLY A 198 23.61 -3.53 12.47
N VAL A 199 23.81 -4.74 11.92
CA VAL A 199 23.05 -5.23 10.75
C VAL A 199 21.64 -5.62 11.18
N ILE A 200 20.65 -5.12 10.45
CA ILE A 200 19.24 -5.56 10.52
C ILE A 200 19.02 -6.57 9.40
N THR A 201 18.64 -7.79 9.76
CA THR A 201 18.37 -8.86 8.79
C THR A 201 16.90 -9.25 8.82
N ILE A 202 16.26 -9.32 7.65
CA ILE A 202 14.98 -10.02 7.50
C ILE A 202 15.29 -11.51 7.42
N PRO A 203 14.75 -12.36 8.30
CA PRO A 203 15.11 -13.78 8.31
C PRO A 203 14.81 -14.43 6.96
N THR A 204 15.65 -15.38 6.53
CA THR A 204 15.47 -16.12 5.28
C THR A 204 14.26 -17.07 5.31
N ASN A 205 13.61 -17.23 6.46
CA ASN A 205 12.32 -17.91 6.61
C ASN A 205 11.37 -17.08 7.50
N THR A 206 10.08 -17.14 7.20
CA THR A 206 9.06 -16.27 7.81
C THR A 206 8.61 -16.71 9.21
N ASN A 207 9.23 -17.74 9.82
CA ASN A 207 8.80 -18.34 11.09
C ASN A 207 8.83 -17.38 12.31
N GLN A 208 9.48 -16.24 12.13
CA GLN A 208 9.81 -15.26 13.15
C GLN A 208 9.25 -13.87 12.84
N LEU A 209 8.63 -13.70 11.68
CA LEU A 209 7.66 -12.66 11.48
C LEU A 209 6.38 -13.21 12.10
N THR A 210 5.93 -12.67 13.24
CA THR A 210 4.59 -12.98 13.72
C THR A 210 3.64 -12.62 12.59
N ASN A 211 3.11 -13.64 11.92
CA ASN A 211 2.28 -13.46 10.74
C ASN A 211 1.13 -12.53 11.11
N GLY A 212 1.19 -11.28 10.65
CA GLY A 212 -0.01 -10.52 10.37
C GLY A 212 -0.76 -11.35 9.34
N SER A 213 -1.71 -12.15 9.82
CA SER A 213 -2.68 -12.95 9.09
C SER A 213 -2.36 -13.13 7.59
N ASN A 214 -1.99 -14.34 7.17
CA ASN A 214 -2.14 -14.88 5.80
C ASN A 214 -0.94 -14.86 4.82
N TYR A 215 0.00 -15.76 5.06
CA TYR A 215 0.57 -16.61 4.00
C TYR A 215 0.20 -18.05 4.39
N ILE A 216 -0.69 -18.82 3.77
CA ILE A 216 -1.83 -18.67 2.85
C ILE A 216 -3.07 -18.49 3.76
N THR A 217 -3.99 -17.54 3.51
CA THR A 217 -5.27 -17.52 4.26
C THR A 217 -5.86 -18.93 4.22
N LEU A 218 -6.50 -19.46 5.26
CA LEU A 218 -7.23 -20.74 5.17
C LEU A 218 -8.16 -20.84 3.93
N THR A 219 -8.50 -19.70 3.32
CA THR A 219 -9.28 -19.55 2.09
C THR A 219 -8.51 -19.61 0.76
N SER A 220 -7.19 -19.45 0.70
CA SER A 220 -6.44 -19.51 -0.57
C SER A 220 -6.06 -20.93 -1.00
N LEU A 221 -6.25 -21.92 -0.12
CA LEU A 221 -6.26 -23.33 -0.50
C LEU A 221 -7.24 -24.14 0.35
N SER A 222 -8.53 -23.85 0.20
CA SER A 222 -9.58 -24.66 0.79
C SER A 222 -10.13 -25.65 -0.22
N ALA A 223 -10.27 -26.90 0.21
CA ALA A 223 -10.99 -27.94 -0.50
C ALA A 223 -12.00 -28.50 0.51
N THR A 224 -13.29 -28.26 0.29
CA THR A 224 -14.37 -28.79 1.16
C THR A 224 -14.61 -30.26 0.86
N THR A 225 -15.45 -30.94 1.66
CA THR A 225 -15.71 -32.40 1.71
C THR A 225 -16.04 -33.11 0.38
N ALA A 226 -16.03 -32.38 -0.73
CA ALA A 226 -16.21 -32.79 -2.12
C ALA A 226 -14.89 -32.91 -2.94
N SER A 227 -13.71 -32.74 -2.33
CA SER A 227 -12.56 -32.34 -3.14
C SER A 227 -11.59 -33.47 -3.43
N GLY A 228 -11.71 -34.01 -4.64
CA GLY A 228 -10.63 -34.68 -5.35
C GLY A 228 -9.40 -33.82 -5.63
N VAL A 229 -9.13 -32.78 -4.82
CA VAL A 229 -8.04 -31.83 -4.94
C VAL A 229 -7.17 -31.97 -3.69
N SER A 230 -5.89 -32.23 -3.86
CA SER A 230 -4.90 -32.28 -2.78
C SER A 230 -3.76 -31.29 -3.04
N TYR A 231 -3.20 -30.75 -1.97
CA TYR A 231 -2.03 -29.87 -2.02
C TYR A 231 -0.84 -30.49 -1.30
N ASN A 232 0.29 -30.57 -2.00
CA ASN A 232 1.55 -31.01 -1.42
C ASN A 232 2.40 -29.80 -1.00
N ASN A 233 2.47 -29.53 0.30
CA ASN A 233 3.22 -28.39 0.85
C ASN A 233 4.75 -28.50 0.75
N THR A 234 5.28 -29.68 0.41
CA THR A 234 6.71 -29.92 0.19
C THR A 234 7.13 -29.60 -1.24
N THR A 235 6.24 -29.80 -2.22
CA THR A 235 6.55 -29.66 -3.66
C THR A 235 5.77 -28.54 -4.35
N GLY A 236 4.75 -27.96 -3.70
CA GLY A 236 3.90 -26.90 -4.27
C GLY A 236 2.85 -27.39 -5.28
N VAL A 237 2.74 -28.71 -5.52
CA VAL A 237 1.84 -29.28 -6.53
C VAL A 237 0.39 -29.33 -6.02
N ILE A 238 -0.56 -28.89 -6.86
CA ILE A 238 -2.00 -29.12 -6.71
C ILE A 238 -2.39 -30.32 -7.59
N SER A 239 -2.87 -31.40 -6.99
CA SER A 239 -3.18 -32.65 -7.68
C SER A 239 -4.67 -32.95 -7.67
N LEU A 240 -5.20 -33.44 -8.81
CA LEU A 240 -6.56 -33.97 -8.93
C LEU A 240 -6.51 -35.51 -8.92
N SER A 241 -6.63 -36.15 -7.76
CA SER A 241 -6.42 -37.62 -7.66
C SER A 241 -7.66 -38.43 -8.02
N SER A 242 -8.87 -37.93 -7.75
CA SER A 242 -10.16 -38.51 -8.15
C SER A 242 -11.30 -37.61 -7.68
N ILE A 243 -12.26 -37.24 -8.53
CA ILE A 243 -13.49 -36.57 -8.07
C ILE A 243 -14.43 -37.67 -7.53
N PRO A 244 -14.67 -37.76 -6.22
CA PRO A 244 -15.55 -38.81 -5.70
C PRO A 244 -17.00 -38.52 -6.09
N ASN A 245 -17.82 -39.54 -6.34
CA ASN A 245 -19.19 -39.35 -6.86
C ASN A 245 -20.10 -38.54 -5.90
N ASN A 246 -19.80 -38.52 -4.60
CA ASN A 246 -20.49 -37.69 -3.61
C ASN A 246 -20.25 -36.18 -3.78
N SER A 247 -19.32 -35.81 -4.65
CA SER A 247 -18.87 -34.45 -4.92
C SER A 247 -19.49 -33.86 -6.18
N LEU A 248 -20.14 -34.72 -6.99
CA LEU A 248 -20.97 -34.31 -8.11
C LEU A 248 -22.33 -33.88 -7.52
N ALA A 249 -22.83 -32.72 -7.95
CA ALA A 249 -24.14 -32.22 -7.51
C ALA A 249 -25.28 -33.22 -7.78
N ASN A 250 -25.11 -34.05 -8.82
CA ASN A 250 -26.00 -35.16 -9.13
C ASN A 250 -25.33 -36.46 -8.68
N SER A 251 -25.95 -37.21 -7.77
CA SER A 251 -25.44 -38.50 -7.27
C SER A 251 -25.88 -39.71 -8.11
N SER A 252 -26.78 -39.51 -9.08
CA SER A 252 -27.36 -40.57 -9.92
C SER A 252 -27.80 -40.09 -11.31
N ILE A 253 -27.99 -41.03 -12.22
CA ILE A 253 -28.73 -40.86 -13.48
C ILE A 253 -30.08 -41.58 -13.37
N THR A 254 -31.14 -41.06 -14.01
CA THR A 254 -32.43 -41.75 -14.06
C THR A 254 -32.65 -42.37 -15.43
N ILE A 255 -32.91 -43.67 -15.47
CA ILE A 255 -33.21 -44.43 -16.69
C ILE A 255 -34.57 -45.10 -16.51
N ASN A 256 -35.55 -44.74 -17.34
CA ASN A 256 -36.93 -45.25 -17.27
C ASN A 256 -37.53 -45.19 -15.85
N GLY A 257 -37.27 -44.10 -15.11
CA GLY A 257 -37.76 -43.90 -13.75
C GLY A 257 -36.94 -44.58 -12.65
N THR A 258 -35.91 -45.37 -12.99
CA THR A 258 -34.99 -46.00 -12.03
C THR A 258 -33.75 -45.14 -11.86
N SER A 259 -33.45 -44.73 -10.63
CA SER A 259 -32.22 -44.00 -10.29
C SER A 259 -31.03 -44.97 -10.19
N VAL A 260 -29.94 -44.65 -10.88
CA VAL A 260 -28.68 -45.41 -10.92
C VAL A 260 -27.57 -44.52 -10.39
N SER A 261 -26.96 -44.89 -9.27
CA SER A 261 -25.85 -44.14 -8.69
C SER A 261 -24.69 -44.03 -9.67
N LEU A 262 -24.07 -42.85 -9.76
CA LEU A 262 -22.85 -42.69 -10.53
C LEU A 262 -21.77 -43.64 -9.98
N GLY A 263 -21.06 -44.34 -10.88
CA GLY A 263 -20.08 -45.39 -10.54
C GLY A 263 -20.67 -46.74 -10.10
N GLY A 264 -21.99 -46.84 -9.95
CA GLY A 264 -22.69 -48.10 -9.78
C GLY A 264 -22.93 -48.78 -11.13
N SER A 265 -23.07 -50.11 -11.13
CA SER A 265 -23.62 -50.85 -12.26
C SER A 265 -24.99 -51.39 -11.86
N THR A 266 -25.98 -51.22 -12.73
CA THR A 266 -27.29 -51.84 -12.58
C THR A 266 -27.64 -52.57 -13.87
N THR A 267 -28.21 -53.76 -13.76
CA THR A 267 -28.84 -54.44 -14.89
C THR A 267 -30.30 -54.02 -14.89
N ILE A 268 -30.74 -53.30 -15.92
CA ILE A 268 -32.18 -53.01 -16.09
C ILE A 268 -32.84 -54.31 -16.57
N ALA A 269 -33.18 -55.17 -15.60
CA ALA A 269 -33.81 -56.44 -15.86
C ALA A 269 -35.29 -56.21 -16.19
N GLY A 270 -35.62 -56.23 -17.49
CA GLY A 270 -36.99 -56.29 -18.00
C GLY A 270 -37.07 -55.98 -19.49
N GLY A 271 -37.69 -56.86 -20.27
CA GLY A 271 -38.22 -56.51 -21.60
C GLY A 271 -39.28 -55.40 -21.48
N VAL A 272 -39.85 -54.94 -22.60
CA VAL A 272 -40.86 -53.86 -22.65
C VAL A 272 -41.87 -54.02 -21.50
N THR A 273 -41.81 -53.13 -20.51
CA THR A 273 -42.56 -53.28 -19.26
C THR A 273 -43.97 -52.73 -19.34
N SER A 274 -44.33 -52.02 -20.41
CA SER A 274 -45.71 -51.68 -20.71
C SER A 274 -46.01 -51.44 -22.19
N VAL A 275 -47.15 -51.94 -22.65
CA VAL A 275 -47.80 -51.63 -23.94
C VAL A 275 -49.31 -51.66 -23.71
N ASN A 276 -50.05 -50.66 -24.21
CA ASN A 276 -51.52 -50.62 -24.17
C ASN A 276 -52.15 -50.96 -22.81
N THR A 277 -51.64 -50.38 -21.72
CA THR A 277 -52.07 -50.58 -20.31
C THR A 277 -51.69 -51.92 -19.66
N LEU A 278 -51.15 -52.89 -20.41
CA LEU A 278 -50.52 -54.07 -19.79
C LEU A 278 -49.17 -53.69 -19.20
N THR A 279 -48.86 -54.21 -18.02
CA THR A 279 -47.57 -54.05 -17.34
C THR A 279 -46.95 -55.41 -16.99
N GLY A 280 -45.63 -55.53 -16.98
CA GLY A 280 -44.90 -56.76 -16.64
C GLY A 280 -44.30 -57.51 -17.85
N ALA A 281 -44.36 -58.85 -17.87
CA ALA A 281 -43.89 -59.67 -18.99
C ALA A 281 -44.89 -59.58 -20.16
N VAL A 282 -44.70 -58.61 -21.04
CA VAL A 282 -45.62 -58.35 -22.14
C VAL A 282 -45.38 -59.34 -23.28
N THR A 283 -46.22 -60.38 -23.38
CA THR A 283 -46.35 -61.22 -24.57
C THR A 283 -47.53 -60.71 -25.39
N LEU A 284 -47.26 -60.19 -26.59
CA LEU A 284 -48.32 -59.65 -27.45
C LEU A 284 -48.94 -60.74 -28.33
N THR A 285 -50.26 -60.77 -28.37
CA THR A 285 -51.06 -61.56 -29.32
C THR A 285 -51.84 -60.64 -30.26
N THR A 286 -52.48 -61.17 -31.30
CA THR A 286 -53.38 -60.40 -32.17
C THR A 286 -54.53 -59.72 -31.41
N ALA A 287 -54.90 -60.22 -30.23
CA ALA A 287 -55.91 -59.60 -29.36
C ALA A 287 -55.43 -58.29 -28.70
N ASN A 288 -54.12 -58.02 -28.64
CA ASN A 288 -53.55 -56.84 -27.98
C ASN A 288 -53.34 -55.66 -28.94
N ILE A 289 -53.61 -55.85 -30.23
CA ILE A 289 -53.40 -54.87 -31.29
C ILE A 289 -54.74 -54.31 -31.75
N THR A 290 -54.93 -52.99 -31.65
CA THR A 290 -56.13 -52.30 -32.14
C THR A 290 -56.23 -52.43 -33.66
N GLU A 291 -57.33 -53.03 -34.15
CA GLU A 291 -57.49 -53.39 -35.57
C GLU A 291 -57.67 -52.19 -36.52
N ASN A 292 -58.20 -51.04 -36.07
CA ASN A 292 -58.51 -49.88 -36.92
C ASN A 292 -59.15 -50.31 -38.27
N THR A 293 -58.56 -49.97 -39.41
CA THR A 293 -59.03 -50.36 -40.76
C THR A 293 -58.60 -51.77 -41.18
N ASN A 294 -57.70 -52.42 -40.44
CA ASN A 294 -57.17 -53.76 -40.73
C ASN A 294 -57.89 -54.79 -39.86
N LEU A 295 -59.04 -55.27 -40.33
CA LEU A 295 -59.82 -56.29 -39.66
C LEU A 295 -59.14 -57.66 -39.81
N TYR A 296 -58.70 -58.29 -38.71
CA TYR A 296 -58.18 -59.66 -38.77
C TYR A 296 -59.34 -60.63 -39.02
N TYR A 297 -59.17 -61.54 -39.98
CA TYR A 297 -60.14 -62.60 -40.23
C TYR A 297 -60.07 -63.63 -39.09
N THR A 298 -61.19 -63.82 -38.40
CA THR A 298 -61.40 -64.97 -37.51
C THR A 298 -62.41 -65.90 -38.15
N ASP A 299 -62.30 -67.20 -37.87
CA ASP A 299 -63.24 -68.20 -38.36
C ASP A 299 -64.69 -67.83 -38.03
N ALA A 300 -64.92 -67.29 -36.83
CA ALA A 300 -66.23 -66.78 -36.40
C ALA A 300 -66.74 -65.63 -37.29
N ARG A 301 -65.90 -64.62 -37.60
CA ARG A 301 -66.30 -63.48 -38.43
C ARG A 301 -66.59 -63.89 -39.87
N VAL A 302 -65.77 -64.78 -40.43
CA VAL A 302 -65.97 -65.32 -41.79
C VAL A 302 -67.27 -66.12 -41.83
N ALA A 303 -67.51 -66.99 -40.84
CA ALA A 303 -68.74 -67.77 -40.74
C ALA A 303 -69.99 -66.87 -40.60
N THR A 304 -69.95 -65.84 -39.75
CA THR A 304 -71.06 -64.87 -39.64
C THR A 304 -71.31 -64.14 -40.96
N LYS A 305 -70.25 -63.71 -41.65
CA LYS A 305 -70.39 -63.01 -42.93
C LYS A 305 -71.00 -63.92 -43.98
N LEU A 306 -70.52 -65.15 -44.13
CA LEU A 306 -71.07 -66.11 -45.09
C LEU A 306 -72.51 -66.51 -44.74
N GLY A 307 -72.81 -66.77 -43.47
CA GLY A 307 -74.14 -67.20 -43.03
C GLY A 307 -75.24 -66.12 -43.14
N THR A 308 -74.87 -64.84 -43.21
CA THR A 308 -75.81 -63.72 -43.37
C THR A 308 -75.87 -63.17 -44.79
N THR A 309 -74.95 -63.58 -45.67
CA THR A 309 -74.90 -63.09 -47.05
C THR A 309 -75.81 -63.94 -47.92
N SER A 310 -76.80 -63.31 -48.57
CA SER A 310 -77.65 -63.97 -49.55
C SER A 310 -76.80 -64.48 -50.72
N ILE A 311 -77.21 -65.60 -51.33
CA ILE A 311 -76.60 -66.09 -52.58
C ILE A 311 -76.72 -65.06 -53.72
N ASP A 312 -77.70 -64.15 -53.64
CA ASP A 312 -77.88 -62.99 -54.53
C ASP A 312 -76.67 -62.04 -54.57
N ALA A 313 -75.83 -62.05 -53.53
CA ALA A 313 -74.62 -61.25 -53.52
C ALA A 313 -73.54 -61.78 -54.48
N LEU A 314 -73.68 -63.03 -54.95
CA LEU A 314 -72.86 -63.55 -56.04
C LEU A 314 -73.24 -62.81 -57.32
N SER A 315 -72.24 -62.29 -58.02
CA SER A 315 -72.47 -61.41 -59.16
C SER A 315 -73.27 -62.05 -60.29
N ASP A 316 -73.37 -63.38 -60.35
CA ASP A 316 -74.03 -64.16 -61.38
C ASP A 316 -75.37 -64.77 -60.94
N VAL A 317 -75.87 -64.43 -59.74
CA VAL A 317 -77.15 -64.91 -59.22
C VAL A 317 -78.12 -63.75 -59.05
N ASP A 318 -79.36 -63.94 -59.44
CA ASP A 318 -80.44 -62.97 -59.26
C ASP A 318 -81.71 -63.70 -58.78
N THR A 319 -81.92 -63.60 -57.47
CA THR A 319 -83.08 -64.09 -56.71
C THR A 319 -83.97 -62.94 -56.22
N THR A 320 -83.62 -61.69 -56.53
CA THR A 320 -84.31 -60.50 -56.03
C THR A 320 -85.21 -59.85 -57.07
N THR A 321 -84.83 -59.83 -58.35
CA THR A 321 -85.70 -59.36 -59.45
C THR A 321 -86.97 -60.20 -59.55
N SER A 322 -86.88 -61.49 -59.22
CA SER A 322 -88.03 -62.37 -59.03
C SER A 322 -87.73 -63.33 -57.89
N ALA A 323 -88.49 -63.19 -56.80
CA ALA A 323 -88.30 -64.03 -55.62
C ALA A 323 -88.61 -65.50 -55.93
N PRO A 324 -87.82 -66.45 -55.42
CA PRO A 324 -88.07 -67.88 -55.61
C PRO A 324 -89.38 -68.31 -54.93
N THR A 325 -90.16 -69.11 -55.65
CA THR A 325 -91.35 -69.80 -55.11
C THR A 325 -91.07 -71.28 -54.89
N ASN A 326 -91.97 -71.96 -54.17
CA ASN A 326 -91.87 -73.40 -53.95
C ASN A 326 -91.67 -74.15 -55.28
N SER A 327 -90.84 -75.20 -55.24
CA SER A 327 -90.53 -76.07 -56.37
C SER A 327 -89.78 -75.42 -57.55
N GLN A 328 -89.15 -74.25 -57.33
CA GLN A 328 -88.21 -73.66 -58.30
C GLN A 328 -86.76 -74.05 -58.00
N ALA A 329 -85.93 -74.01 -59.03
CA ALA A 329 -84.48 -74.10 -58.95
C ALA A 329 -83.84 -72.81 -59.48
N LEU A 330 -82.54 -72.63 -59.25
CA LEU A 330 -81.77 -71.65 -60.02
C LEU A 330 -81.57 -72.19 -61.43
N VAL A 331 -82.11 -71.48 -62.41
CA VAL A 331 -82.03 -71.79 -63.83
C VAL A 331 -81.25 -70.67 -64.52
N TRP A 332 -80.30 -71.03 -65.37
CA TRP A 332 -79.54 -70.05 -66.12
C TRP A 332 -80.44 -69.32 -67.12
N ASN A 333 -80.51 -68.00 -67.02
CA ASN A 333 -81.20 -67.14 -67.97
C ASN A 333 -80.15 -66.47 -68.87
N SER A 334 -80.07 -66.92 -70.12
CA SER A 334 -79.11 -66.41 -71.10
C SER A 334 -79.36 -64.94 -71.50
N THR A 335 -80.58 -64.42 -71.31
CA THR A 335 -80.92 -63.03 -71.62
C THR A 335 -80.37 -62.08 -70.56
N SER A 336 -80.46 -62.46 -69.28
CA SER A 336 -79.89 -61.67 -68.17
C SER A 336 -78.45 -62.06 -67.83
N SER A 337 -77.94 -63.19 -68.35
CA SER A 337 -76.66 -63.79 -67.96
C SER A 337 -76.53 -63.99 -66.45
N LYS A 338 -77.61 -64.45 -65.81
CA LYS A 338 -77.70 -64.75 -64.38
C LYS A 338 -78.40 -66.09 -64.17
N TRP A 339 -78.11 -66.72 -63.04
CA TRP A 339 -78.95 -67.74 -62.43
C TRP A 339 -80.17 -67.08 -61.78
N VAL A 340 -81.38 -67.42 -62.24
CA VAL A 340 -82.64 -66.88 -61.73
C VAL A 340 -83.56 -68.00 -61.23
N PRO A 341 -84.47 -67.74 -60.28
CA PRO A 341 -85.51 -68.71 -59.92
C PRO A 341 -86.39 -69.08 -61.12
N GLY A 342 -86.53 -70.38 -61.38
CA GLY A 342 -87.32 -70.88 -62.50
C GLY A 342 -87.85 -72.29 -62.26
N THR A 343 -88.98 -72.60 -62.90
CA THR A 343 -89.53 -73.96 -62.91
C THR A 343 -88.77 -74.81 -63.93
N VAL A 344 -88.28 -75.96 -63.49
CA VAL A 344 -87.71 -76.98 -64.39
C VAL A 344 -88.84 -77.94 -64.78
N SER A 345 -89.42 -77.77 -65.98
CA SER A 345 -90.43 -78.70 -66.52
C SER A 345 -89.79 -79.77 -67.41
N ALA A 346 -90.38 -80.97 -67.41
CA ALA A 346 -90.03 -82.05 -68.34
C ALA A 346 -90.32 -81.59 -69.77
N THR A 347 -89.30 -81.04 -70.43
CA THR A 347 -89.39 -80.61 -71.82
C THR A 347 -89.27 -81.86 -72.69
N GLY A 348 -90.39 -82.39 -73.19
CA GLY A 348 -90.38 -83.25 -74.37
C GLY A 348 -89.68 -82.48 -75.49
N GLY A 349 -88.57 -83.02 -76.01
CA GLY A 349 -87.51 -82.26 -76.67
C GLY A 349 -87.87 -81.51 -77.95
N GLY A 350 -88.52 -80.34 -77.82
CA GLY A 350 -88.66 -79.36 -78.89
C GLY A 350 -88.87 -77.95 -78.35
N SER A 351 -88.13 -76.96 -78.88
CA SER A 351 -88.12 -75.56 -78.44
C SER A 351 -89.40 -74.77 -78.76
N ASN A 352 -90.46 -75.43 -79.23
CA ASN A 352 -91.71 -74.79 -79.63
C ASN A 352 -92.89 -75.41 -78.87
N ALA A 353 -93.41 -74.67 -77.89
CA ALA A 353 -94.53 -75.10 -77.05
C ALA A 353 -95.86 -75.25 -77.80
N ALA A 354 -95.95 -74.81 -79.07
CA ALA A 354 -97.16 -74.98 -79.89
C ALA A 354 -97.27 -76.39 -80.51
N PHE A 355 -96.18 -77.15 -80.59
CA PHE A 355 -96.17 -78.48 -81.20
C PHE A 355 -95.89 -79.56 -80.16
N TYR A 356 -96.93 -80.34 -79.84
CA TYR A 356 -96.79 -81.57 -79.08
C TYR A 356 -96.46 -82.71 -80.05
N LEU A 357 -95.19 -83.12 -80.05
CA LEU A 357 -94.74 -84.24 -80.88
C LEU A 357 -95.10 -85.56 -80.20
N ASN A 358 -95.78 -86.43 -80.96
CA ASN A 358 -96.14 -87.78 -80.54
C ASN A 358 -95.42 -88.77 -81.45
N ASP A 359 -95.00 -89.91 -80.89
CA ASP A 359 -94.46 -91.01 -81.69
C ASP A 359 -95.58 -91.67 -82.51
N THR A 360 -95.25 -92.11 -83.73
CA THR A 360 -96.24 -92.66 -84.68
C THR A 360 -96.47 -94.17 -84.52
N THR A 361 -95.65 -94.85 -83.72
CA THR A 361 -95.71 -96.31 -83.53
C THR A 361 -95.60 -96.66 -82.05
N ILE A 362 -96.58 -97.39 -81.52
CA ILE A 362 -96.56 -97.94 -80.17
C ILE A 362 -95.95 -99.34 -80.21
N THR A 363 -94.75 -99.45 -79.66
CA THR A 363 -93.95 -100.69 -79.65
C THR A 363 -93.98 -101.44 -78.34
N THR A 364 -94.68 -100.93 -77.32
CA THR A 364 -94.72 -101.49 -75.96
C THR A 364 -96.13 -101.45 -75.38
N ASN A 365 -96.50 -102.49 -74.60
CA ASN A 365 -97.79 -102.52 -73.89
C ASN A 365 -97.93 -101.30 -72.99
N TYR A 366 -99.11 -100.68 -73.00
CA TYR A 366 -99.38 -99.51 -72.16
C TYR A 366 -100.78 -99.59 -71.57
N THR A 367 -100.92 -99.21 -70.30
CA THR A 367 -102.22 -99.10 -69.62
C THR A 367 -102.41 -97.66 -69.19
N ILE A 368 -103.50 -97.03 -69.62
CA ILE A 368 -103.82 -95.67 -69.17
C ILE A 368 -104.13 -95.70 -67.67
N PRO A 369 -103.56 -94.79 -66.85
CA PRO A 369 -103.87 -94.74 -65.42
C PRO A 369 -105.36 -94.50 -65.16
N ASN A 370 -105.91 -95.13 -64.12
CA ASN A 370 -107.33 -95.06 -63.81
C ASN A 370 -107.76 -93.60 -63.51
N GLY A 371 -108.84 -93.13 -64.14
CA GLY A 371 -109.35 -91.76 -64.01
C GLY A 371 -108.60 -90.70 -64.84
N GLN A 372 -107.70 -91.11 -65.73
CA GLN A 372 -106.99 -90.20 -66.64
C GLN A 372 -107.38 -90.52 -68.09
N ASN A 373 -107.40 -89.49 -68.93
CA ASN A 373 -107.51 -89.65 -70.38
C ASN A 373 -106.12 -89.46 -71.00
N ALA A 374 -105.85 -90.20 -72.07
CA ALA A 374 -104.63 -90.02 -72.85
C ALA A 374 -104.99 -89.47 -74.23
N MET A 375 -104.11 -88.65 -74.79
CA MET A 375 -104.20 -88.23 -76.19
C MET A 375 -102.88 -88.50 -76.90
N THR A 376 -102.97 -88.97 -78.13
CA THR A 376 -101.87 -89.04 -79.12
C THR A 376 -102.35 -88.37 -80.40
N ALA A 377 -101.45 -88.01 -81.31
CA ALA A 377 -101.81 -87.31 -82.55
C ALA A 377 -101.28 -88.01 -83.81
N GLY A 378 -102.09 -88.05 -84.87
CA GLY A 378 -101.75 -88.64 -86.17
C GLY A 378 -101.95 -90.17 -86.28
N PRO A 379 -101.62 -90.79 -87.42
CA PRO A 379 -101.73 -92.24 -87.58
C PRO A 379 -100.86 -92.95 -86.55
N ILE A 380 -101.50 -93.74 -85.69
CA ILE A 380 -100.81 -94.55 -84.69
C ILE A 380 -100.85 -96.01 -85.11
N THR A 381 -99.67 -96.62 -85.25
CA THR A 381 -99.53 -98.05 -85.44
C THR A 381 -99.26 -98.72 -84.10
N VAL A 382 -100.11 -99.65 -83.68
CA VAL A 382 -99.78 -100.56 -82.57
C VAL A 382 -99.16 -101.82 -83.16
N VAL A 383 -97.92 -102.13 -82.77
CA VAL A 383 -97.20 -103.29 -83.33
C VAL A 383 -97.88 -104.59 -82.90
N ASN A 384 -97.79 -105.63 -83.74
CA ASN A 384 -98.36 -106.94 -83.42
C ASN A 384 -97.81 -107.46 -82.07
N ASN A 385 -98.68 -108.06 -81.24
CA ASN A 385 -98.43 -108.45 -79.84
C ASN A 385 -98.28 -107.30 -78.83
N VAL A 386 -98.56 -106.04 -79.20
CA VAL A 386 -98.68 -104.92 -78.25
C VAL A 386 -100.15 -104.67 -77.90
N VAL A 387 -100.43 -104.52 -76.61
CA VAL A 387 -101.75 -104.26 -76.04
C VAL A 387 -101.74 -102.88 -75.39
N VAL A 388 -102.63 -102.00 -75.86
CA VAL A 388 -102.98 -100.76 -75.16
C VAL A 388 -104.27 -101.00 -74.39
N THR A 389 -104.17 -100.96 -73.05
CA THR A 389 -105.30 -101.18 -72.15
C THR A 389 -105.90 -99.84 -71.76
N ILE A 390 -107.19 -99.67 -72.05
CA ILE A 390 -107.97 -98.50 -71.66
C ILE A 390 -108.92 -98.95 -70.53
N PRO A 391 -108.71 -98.54 -69.28
CA PRO A 391 -109.59 -98.89 -68.17
C PRO A 391 -110.96 -98.21 -68.28
N ASP A 392 -111.97 -98.79 -67.64
CA ASP A 392 -113.32 -98.23 -67.58
C ASP A 392 -113.31 -96.76 -67.11
N GLY A 393 -114.05 -95.91 -67.82
CA GLY A 393 -114.13 -94.47 -67.55
C GLY A 393 -112.95 -93.64 -68.08
N SER A 394 -111.95 -94.27 -68.70
CA SER A 394 -110.87 -93.59 -69.40
C SER A 394 -111.10 -93.57 -70.90
N THR A 395 -110.50 -92.59 -71.57
CA THR A 395 -110.55 -92.45 -73.02
C THR A 395 -109.14 -92.29 -73.55
N TRP A 396 -108.78 -93.10 -74.54
CA TRP A 396 -107.65 -92.80 -75.40
C TRP A 396 -108.16 -92.14 -76.67
N THR A 397 -107.75 -90.89 -76.90
CA THR A 397 -108.09 -90.17 -78.11
C THR A 397 -106.87 -90.08 -79.01
N VAL A 398 -106.97 -90.61 -80.23
CA VAL A 398 -106.02 -90.32 -81.29
C VAL A 398 -106.59 -89.15 -82.10
N VAL A 399 -105.97 -87.98 -81.98
CA VAL A 399 -106.42 -86.72 -82.59
C VAL A 399 -105.84 -86.52 -83.98
#